data_AF-A0A7L8W5H2-F1
#
_entry.id   AF-A0A7L8W5H2-F1
#
_cell.length_a   1.000
_cell.length_b   1.000
_cell.length_c   1.000
_cell.angle_alpha   90.00
_cell.angle_beta   90.00
_cell.angle_gamma   90.00
#
_symmetry.space_group_name_H-M   'P 1'
#
loop_
_entity.id
_entity.type
_entity.pdbx_description
1 polymer ?
#
loop_
_entity_poly.entity_id
_entity_poly.type
_entity_poly.pdbx_seq_one_letter_code
_entity_poly.pdbx_strand_id
1 'polypeptide(L)' 'MSVIERLAEKVARQEEKVSRETEKLENYRDQLQTVMYSTFIKRQQSSHLSFHEALEQAFGKEAPLHPNDRNEDTE' A
#
# COMPACT_ATOMS: atom_id res chain seq x y z
N MET A 1 26.07 15.59 -33.34
CA MET A 1 25.26 14.72 -32.46
C MET A 1 24.11 14.13 -33.26
N SER A 2 24.07 12.81 -33.39
CA SER A 2 23.06 12.05 -34.12
C SER A 2 21.67 12.18 -33.48
N VAL A 3 20.61 11.93 -34.24
CA VAL A 3 19.25 11.80 -33.71
C VAL A 3 19.18 10.66 -32.70
N ILE A 4 19.89 9.55 -32.96
CA ILE A 4 19.97 8.39 -32.06
C ILE A 4 20.61 8.78 -30.73
N GLU A 5 21.72 9.51 -30.76
CA GLU A 5 22.40 9.99 -29.54
C GLU A 5 21.50 10.90 -28.69
N ARG A 6 20.74 11.79 -29.32
CA ARG A 6 19.79 12.67 -28.62
C ARG A 6 18.61 11.90 -28.00
N LEU A 7 18.15 10.83 -28.66
CA LEU A 7 17.11 9.96 -28.10
C LEU A 7 17.64 9.14 -26.92
N ALA A 8 18.85 8.57 -27.05
CA ALA A 8 19.49 7.84 -25.96
C ALA A 8 19.68 8.73 -24.71
N GLU A 9 20.12 9.98 -24.89
CA GLU A 9 20.25 10.93 -23.78
C GLU A 9 18.90 11.25 -23.12
N LYS A 10 17.83 11.39 -23.90
CA LYS A 10 16.48 11.63 -23.36
C LYS A 10 15.96 10.43 -22.56
N VAL A 11 16.19 9.22 -23.05
CA VAL A 11 15.82 7.97 -22.35
C VAL A 11 16.58 7.88 -21.03
N ALA A 12 17.90 8.07 -21.04
CA ALA A 12 18.72 8.03 -19.82
C ALA A 12 18.24 9.05 -18.76
N ARG A 13 17.89 10.28 -19.18
CA ARG A 13 17.32 11.30 -18.28
C ARG A 13 15.94 10.92 -17.73
N GLN A 14 15.13 10.19 -18.50
CA GLN A 14 13.83 9.71 -18.04
C GLN A 14 13.98 8.55 -17.06
N GLU A 15 14.87 7.60 -17.34
CA GLU A 15 15.19 6.49 -16.44
C GLU A 15 15.68 6.99 -15.08
N GLU A 16 16.56 7.99 -15.08
CA GLU A 16 17.05 8.61 -13.83
C GLU A 16 15.92 9.29 -13.04
N LYS A 17 14.97 9.95 -13.73
CA LYS A 17 13.79 10.53 -13.07
C LYS A 17 12.87 9.47 -12.47
N VAL A 18 12.61 8.39 -13.22
CA VAL A 18 11.79 7.28 -12.75
C VAL A 18 12.44 6.64 -11.53
N SER A 19 13.74 6.40 -11.55
CA SER A 19 14.47 5.84 -10.42
C SER A 19 14.33 6.71 -9.16
N ARG A 20 14.51 8.03 -9.27
CA ARG A 20 14.34 8.96 -8.15
C ARG A 20 12.92 8.99 -7.58
N GLU A 21 11.90 9.03 -8.43
CA GLU A 21 10.51 9.04 -7.96
C GLU A 21 10.12 7.70 -7.33
N THR A 22 10.62 6.57 -7.83
CA THR A 22 10.42 5.26 -7.22
C THR A 22 11.03 5.19 -5.81
N GLU A 23 12.28 5.62 -5.64
CA GLU A 23 12.94 5.67 -4.32
C GLU A 23 12.18 6.57 -3.33
N LYS A 24 11.66 7.70 -3.82
CA LYS A 24 10.86 8.62 -3.02
C LYS A 24 9.53 7.99 -2.58
N LEU A 25 8.87 7.24 -3.47
CA LEU A 25 7.64 6.51 -3.15
C LEU A 25 7.89 5.41 -2.11
N GLU A 26 9.00 4.68 -2.23
CA GLU A 26 9.39 3.68 -1.23
C GLU A 26 9.62 4.31 0.15
N ASN A 27 10.35 5.43 0.20
CA ASN A 27 10.54 6.18 1.45
C ASN A 27 9.21 6.65 2.06
N TYR A 28 8.27 7.16 1.26
CA TYR A 28 6.96 7.56 1.77
C TYR A 28 6.14 6.38 2.30
N ARG A 29 6.22 5.23 1.64
CA ARG A 29 5.57 4.00 2.11
C ARG A 29 6.12 3.58 3.47
N ASP A 30 7.44 3.60 3.64
CA ASP A 30 8.09 3.18 4.88
C ASP A 30 7.80 4.17 6.03
N GLN A 31 7.79 5.47 5.74
CA GLN A 31 7.36 6.50 6.69
C GLN A 31 5.89 6.30 7.12
N LEU A 32 5.00 6.08 6.16
CA LEU A 32 3.58 5.85 6.45
C LEU A 32 3.39 4.60 7.32
N GLN A 33 4.05 3.49 6.96
CA GLN A 33 4.00 2.25 7.74
C GLN A 33 4.49 2.48 9.17
N THR A 34 5.60 3.21 9.33
CA THR A 34 6.16 3.54 10.66
C THR A 34 5.18 4.39 11.48
N VAL A 35 4.61 5.44 10.88
CA VAL A 35 3.66 6.32 11.56
C VAL A 35 2.38 5.58 11.93
N MET A 36 1.84 4.76 11.02
CA MET A 36 0.67 3.93 11.28
C MET A 36 0.91 2.96 12.43
N TYR A 37 2.02 2.23 12.40
CA TYR A 37 2.36 1.28 13.48
C TYR A 37 2.55 2.00 14.82
N SER A 38 3.28 3.11 14.86
CA SER A 38 3.47 3.88 16.08
C SER A 38 2.14 4.42 16.65
N THR A 39 1.23 4.87 15.77
CA THR A 39 -0.10 5.34 16.15
C THR A 39 -0.94 4.19 16.68
N PHE A 40 -0.88 3.03 16.02
CA PHE A 40 -1.55 1.82 16.44
C PHE A 40 -1.10 1.39 17.85
N ILE A 41 0.20 1.27 18.11
CA ILE A 41 0.75 0.88 19.41
C ILE A 41 0.33 1.87 20.51
N LYS A 42 0.40 3.18 20.26
CA LYS A 42 -0.04 4.20 21.22
C LYS A 42 -1.52 4.06 21.57
N ARG A 43 -2.38 3.81 20.57
CA ARG A 43 -3.80 3.55 20.79
C ARG A 43 -4.01 2.24 21.55
N GLN A 44 -3.29 1.18 21.20
CA GLN A 44 -3.40 -0.12 21.88
C GLN A 44 -3.00 -0.02 23.35
N GLN A 45 -1.93 0.70 23.69
CA GLN A 45 -1.50 0.89 25.08
C GLN A 45 -2.57 1.59 25.95
N SER A 46 -3.39 2.44 25.33
CA SER A 46 -4.48 3.15 26.00
C SER A 46 -5.81 2.40 25.92
N SER A 47 -5.88 1.31 25.15
CA SER A 47 -7.10 0.58 24.85
C SER A 47 -7.16 -0.70 25.67
N HIS A 48 -8.33 -1.02 26.21
CA HIS A 48 -8.62 -2.33 26.78
C HIS A 48 -9.02 -3.37 25.73
N LEU A 49 -9.17 -2.96 24.47
CA LEU A 49 -9.51 -3.84 23.36
C LEU A 49 -8.26 -4.57 22.86
N SER A 50 -8.36 -5.89 22.73
CA SER A 50 -7.39 -6.70 22.00
C SER A 50 -7.33 -6.30 20.53
N PHE A 51 -6.20 -6.62 19.87
CA PHE A 51 -6.01 -6.35 18.44
C PHE A 51 -7.17 -6.90 17.57
N HIS A 52 -7.67 -8.08 17.94
CA HIS A 52 -8.77 -8.73 17.25
C HIS A 52 -10.08 -7.94 17.36
N GLU A 53 -10.44 -7.49 18.57
CA GLU A 53 -11.65 -6.68 18.79
C GLU A 53 -11.57 -5.31 18.09
N ALA A 54 -10.39 -4.70 18.04
CA ALA A 54 -10.16 -3.46 17.31
C ALA A 54 -10.33 -3.63 15.79
N LEU A 55 -9.89 -4.76 15.23
CA LEU A 55 -10.09 -5.08 13.81
C LEU A 55 -11.56 -5.36 13.50
N GLU A 56 -12.25 -6.16 14.33
CA GLU A 56 -13.69 -6.41 14.17
C GLU A 56 -14.52 -5.12 14.25
N GLN A 57 -14.09 -4.14 15.06
CA GLN A 57 -14.77 -2.85 15.16
C GLN A 57 -14.48 -1.92 13.97
N ALA A 58 -13.26 -1.91 13.44
CA ALA A 58 -12.85 -1.02 12.36
C ALA A 58 -13.32 -1.49 10.98
N PHE A 59 -13.26 -2.79 10.73
CA PHE A 59 -13.60 -3.41 9.44
C PHE A 59 -14.95 -4.13 9.47
N GLY A 60 -15.62 -4.19 10.63
CA GLY A 60 -16.77 -5.04 10.86
C GLY A 60 -16.33 -6.48 11.15
N LYS A 61 -17.22 -7.26 11.79
CA LYS A 61 -17.06 -8.72 11.82
C LYS A 61 -17.19 -9.21 10.39
N GLU A 62 -16.27 -10.07 9.93
CA GLU A 62 -16.50 -10.85 8.71
C GLU A 62 -17.88 -11.49 8.86
N ALA A 63 -18.85 -11.01 8.09
CA ALA A 63 -20.13 -11.67 8.01
C ALA A 63 -19.80 -13.10 7.55
N PRO A 64 -20.40 -14.15 8.16
CA PRO A 64 -20.24 -15.49 7.61
C PRO A 64 -20.63 -15.40 6.14
N LEU A 65 -19.68 -15.70 5.24
CA LEU A 65 -19.90 -15.74 3.80
C LEU A 65 -21.19 -16.53 3.59
N HIS A 66 -22.27 -15.84 3.22
CA HIS A 66 -23.52 -16.51 2.96
C HIS A 66 -23.23 -17.43 1.76
N PRO A 67 -23.50 -18.75 1.84
CA PRO A 67 -23.11 -19.69 0.78
C PRO A 67 -23.72 -19.36 -0.59
N ASN A 68 -24.66 -18.42 -0.66
CA ASN A 68 -25.38 -18.00 -1.86
C ASN A 68 -24.67 -16.92 -2.70
N ASP A 69 -23.58 -16.31 -2.25
CA ASP A 69 -22.83 -15.34 -3.05
C ASP A 69 -21.68 -15.98 -3.86
N ARG A 70 -21.75 -17.30 -4.08
CA ARG A 70 -21.00 -17.94 -5.18
C ARG A 70 -21.80 -17.67 -6.45
N ASN A 71 -21.50 -16.56 -7.12
CA ASN A 71 -21.77 -16.45 -8.55
C ASN A 71 -21.13 -17.68 -9.21
N GLU A 72 -21.96 -18.65 -9.57
CA GLU A 72 -21.57 -19.65 -10.54
C GLU A 72 -21.40 -18.91 -11.86
N ASP A 73 -20.14 -18.61 -12.21
CA ASP A 73 -19.75 -18.37 -13.59
C ASP A 73 -19.98 -19.71 -14.33
N THR A 74 -21.21 -19.92 -14.78
CA THR A 74 -21.57 -21.01 -15.69
C THR A 74 -21.38 -20.50 -17.11
N GLU A 75 -20.26 -20.88 -17.73
CA GLU A 75 -20.11 -20.93 -19.19
C GLU A 75 -21.17 -21.84 -19.84
#